data_AF-A0A7D9D912-F1
#
_entry.id   AF-A0A7D9D912-F1
#
_cell.length_a   1.000
_cell.length_b   1.000
_cell.length_c   1.000
_cell.angle_alpha   90.00
_cell.angle_beta   90.00
_cell.angle_gamma   90.00
#
_symmetry.space_group_name_H-M   'P 1'
#
loop_
_entity.id
_entity.type
_entity.pdbx_description
1 polymer ?
#
loop_
_entity_poly.entity_id
_entity_poly.type
_entity_poly.pdbx_seq_one_letter_code
_entity_poly.pdbx_strand_id
1 'polypeptide(L)'
;MYIFVFLPKRSPHIYYVYYIYRVCFIMKWTNEHDVEFCKEVIASKLFETKKRSAERAQVWEAIAKKLEKVEYPKFKVEQRSVRDRLKKLIKQFRKKENDERRASGISPELTELDTLLEEISEKEEASETLAADMGEREKRRLEEDHMAGQEMRKRAMQTLSETQKRNTKIDQDSPKRKVRKGGNTALAFLAEKAEKETKLKEESNRLERERQEMEKEKQTNLCNNRMTC
;
A
#
# COMPACT_ATOMS: atom_id res chain seq x y z
N MET A 1 13.06 29.74 18.72
CA MET A 1 12.22 30.32 17.64
C MET A 1 12.16 29.31 16.51
N TYR A 2 11.04 28.64 16.33
CA TYR A 2 10.82 27.75 15.18
C TYR A 2 10.26 28.59 14.03
N ILE A 3 11.02 28.69 12.94
CA ILE A 3 10.55 29.34 11.70
C ILE A 3 9.71 28.30 10.94
N PHE A 4 8.39 28.47 10.96
CA PHE A 4 7.47 27.77 10.09
C PHE A 4 7.61 28.33 8.67
N VAL A 5 8.20 27.55 7.76
CA VAL A 5 8.23 27.90 6.33
C VAL A 5 6.84 27.59 5.75
N PHE A 6 6.10 28.66 5.48
CA PHE A 6 4.77 28.66 4.89
C PHE A 6 4.86 28.17 3.42
N LEU A 7 4.37 26.96 3.12
CA LEU A 7 4.15 26.54 1.73
C LEU A 7 2.96 27.32 1.14
N PRO A 8 3.10 28.01 0.00
CA PRO A 8 1.98 28.72 -0.60
C PRO A 8 0.96 27.73 -1.18
N LYS A 9 -0.30 27.89 -0.77
CA LYS A 9 -1.45 27.17 -1.31
C LYS A 9 -1.56 27.43 -2.81
N ARG A 10 -1.32 26.39 -3.62
CA ARG A 10 -1.41 26.41 -5.09
C ARG A 10 -2.86 26.62 -5.55
N SER A 11 -3.09 27.65 -6.36
CA SER A 11 -4.40 28.09 -6.84
C SER A 11 -5.06 27.15 -7.87
N PRO A 12 -6.40 26.96 -7.83
CA PRO A 12 -7.16 26.04 -8.70
C PRO A 12 -7.21 26.45 -10.19
N HIS A 13 -6.94 27.72 -10.52
CA HIS A 13 -6.92 28.19 -11.91
C HIS A 13 -5.79 27.57 -12.74
N ILE A 14 -4.66 27.20 -12.14
CA ILE A 14 -3.56 26.55 -12.85
C ILE A 14 -4.00 25.17 -13.36
N TYR A 15 -4.82 24.45 -12.58
CA TYR A 15 -5.41 23.17 -13.01
C TYR A 15 -6.40 23.35 -14.17
N TYR A 16 -7.23 24.38 -14.13
CA TYR A 16 -8.21 24.65 -15.20
C TYR A 16 -7.55 25.09 -16.51
N VAL A 17 -6.51 25.92 -16.43
CA VAL A 17 -5.71 26.34 -17.59
C VAL A 17 -4.97 25.13 -18.18
N TYR A 18 -4.30 24.30 -17.35
CA TYR A 18 -3.65 23.07 -17.83
C TYR A 18 -4.65 22.05 -18.39
N TYR A 19 -5.88 22.03 -17.89
CA TYR A 19 -6.96 21.19 -18.41
C TYR A 19 -7.45 21.68 -19.77
N ILE A 20 -7.59 22.99 -19.98
CA ILE A 20 -8.10 23.60 -21.22
C ILE A 20 -7.06 23.56 -22.35
N TYR A 21 -5.80 23.90 -22.09
CA TYR A 21 -4.75 23.86 -23.14
C TYR A 21 -4.35 22.44 -23.56
N ARG A 22 -4.73 21.41 -22.78
CA ARG A 22 -4.52 19.99 -23.11
C ARG A 22 -5.68 19.34 -23.88
N VAL A 23 -6.76 20.06 -24.16
CA VAL A 23 -7.90 19.56 -24.94
C VAL A 23 -7.69 19.70 -26.46
N CYS A 24 -6.62 20.37 -26.92
CA CYS A 24 -6.55 20.89 -28.29
C CYS A 24 -5.76 20.06 -29.34
N PHE A 25 -5.58 18.74 -29.17
CA PHE A 25 -5.15 17.89 -30.30
C PHE A 25 -5.74 16.47 -30.24
N ILE A 26 -7.05 16.37 -30.43
CA ILE A 26 -7.74 15.06 -30.51
C ILE A 26 -7.73 14.60 -31.96
N MET A 27 -6.84 13.65 -32.28
CA MET A 27 -6.89 12.90 -33.54
C MET A 27 -8.23 12.15 -33.66
N LYS A 28 -8.79 12.11 -34.87
CA LYS A 28 -9.97 11.27 -35.17
C LYS A 28 -9.49 9.82 -35.31
N TRP A 29 -9.98 8.95 -34.42
CA TRP A 29 -9.73 7.52 -34.47
C TRP A 29 -10.77 6.86 -35.37
N THR A 30 -10.31 6.09 -36.36
CA THR A 30 -11.14 5.22 -37.20
C THR A 30 -10.92 3.75 -36.81
N ASN A 31 -11.68 2.83 -37.39
CA ASN A 31 -11.55 1.41 -37.09
C ASN A 31 -10.16 0.88 -37.48
N GLU A 32 -9.61 1.31 -38.62
CA GLU A 32 -8.26 0.93 -39.07
C GLU A 32 -7.19 1.40 -38.08
N HIS A 33 -7.35 2.59 -37.49
CA HIS A 33 -6.43 3.07 -36.46
C HIS A 33 -6.50 2.20 -35.21
N ASP A 34 -7.70 1.75 -34.82
CA ASP A 34 -7.88 0.92 -33.63
C ASP A 34 -7.29 -0.47 -33.81
N VAL A 35 -7.43 -1.07 -34.99
CA VAL A 35 -6.86 -2.38 -35.33
C VAL A 35 -5.32 -2.35 -35.26
N GLU A 36 -4.69 -1.42 -35.96
CA GLU A 36 -3.21 -1.29 -35.94
C GLU A 36 -2.70 -0.91 -34.55
N PHE A 37 -3.45 -0.09 -33.83
CA PHE A 37 -3.13 0.22 -32.44
C PHE A 37 -3.16 -1.01 -31.54
N CYS A 38 -4.23 -1.81 -31.60
CA CYS A 38 -4.37 -3.00 -30.77
C CYS A 38 -3.29 -4.05 -31.09
N LYS A 39 -2.93 -4.23 -32.38
CA LYS A 39 -1.81 -5.08 -32.79
C LYS A 39 -0.49 -4.66 -32.13
N GLU A 40 -0.18 -3.37 -32.13
CA GLU A 40 1.04 -2.86 -31.50
C GLU A 40 1.02 -3.00 -29.96
N VAL A 41 -0.15 -2.86 -29.33
CA VAL A 41 -0.32 -3.11 -27.88
C VAL A 41 -0.04 -4.58 -27.55
N ILE A 42 -0.56 -5.50 -28.36
CA ILE A 42 -0.36 -6.95 -28.20
C ILE A 42 1.10 -7.34 -28.39
N ALA A 43 1.78 -6.76 -29.38
CA ALA A 43 3.19 -6.99 -29.65
C ALA A 43 4.13 -6.35 -28.60
N SER A 44 3.61 -5.42 -27.81
CA SER A 44 4.38 -4.73 -26.77
C SER A 44 4.43 -5.50 -25.46
N LYS A 45 5.49 -5.29 -24.68
CA LYS A 45 5.68 -5.86 -23.33
C LYS A 45 4.78 -5.23 -22.26
N LEU A 46 3.62 -4.71 -22.65
CA LEU A 46 2.77 -3.93 -21.78
C LEU A 46 2.30 -4.77 -20.59
N PHE A 47 1.92 -6.03 -20.82
CA PHE A 47 1.37 -6.93 -19.80
C PHE A 47 2.43 -7.61 -18.94
N GLU A 48 3.70 -7.63 -19.38
CA GLU A 48 4.83 -8.12 -18.56
C GLU A 48 5.20 -7.12 -17.46
N THR A 49 4.97 -5.81 -17.69
CA THR A 49 5.33 -4.76 -16.75
C THR A 49 4.30 -4.56 -15.64
N LYS A 50 4.78 -4.35 -14.41
CA LYS A 50 3.95 -4.07 -13.24
C LYS A 50 3.03 -2.87 -13.48
N LYS A 51 1.76 -2.99 -13.09
CA LYS A 51 0.80 -1.87 -13.17
C LYS A 51 1.29 -0.68 -12.35
N ARG A 52 1.09 0.53 -12.89
CA ARG A 52 1.50 1.82 -12.29
C ARG A 52 3.03 1.98 -12.07
N SER A 53 3.86 1.21 -12.78
CA SER A 53 5.31 1.42 -12.77
C SER A 53 5.76 2.49 -13.77
N ALA A 54 6.97 3.03 -13.55
CA ALA A 54 7.63 3.93 -14.50
C ALA A 54 7.97 3.21 -15.81
N GLU A 55 8.37 1.93 -15.75
CA GLU A 55 8.63 1.08 -16.92
C GLU A 55 7.40 0.96 -17.81
N ARG A 56 6.22 0.70 -17.23
CA ARG A 56 4.98 0.65 -18.00
C ARG A 56 4.69 1.98 -18.70
N ALA A 57 5.07 3.10 -18.08
CA ALA A 57 4.97 4.40 -18.73
C ALA A 57 5.91 4.55 -19.94
N GLN A 58 7.14 4.06 -19.84
CA GLN A 58 8.06 4.02 -20.97
C GLN A 58 7.55 3.13 -22.10
N VAL A 59 6.90 2.00 -21.79
CA VAL A 59 6.27 1.14 -22.81
C VAL A 59 5.17 1.88 -23.56
N TRP A 60 4.30 2.62 -22.85
CA TRP A 60 3.28 3.45 -23.51
C TRP A 60 3.86 4.55 -24.40
N GLU A 61 4.98 5.15 -23.98
CA GLU A 61 5.68 6.15 -24.77
C GLU A 61 6.29 5.52 -26.04
N ALA A 62 6.86 4.31 -25.90
CA ALA A 62 7.40 3.56 -27.02
C ALA A 62 6.30 3.17 -28.03
N ILE A 63 5.12 2.75 -27.55
CA ILE A 63 3.95 2.47 -28.39
C ILE A 63 3.57 3.73 -29.18
N ALA A 64 3.41 4.87 -28.52
CA ALA A 64 3.06 6.13 -29.19
C ALA A 64 4.08 6.50 -30.30
N LYS A 65 5.39 6.38 -30.00
CA LYS A 65 6.46 6.62 -30.97
C LYS A 65 6.48 5.65 -32.14
N LYS A 66 6.06 4.40 -31.94
CA LYS A 66 5.95 3.42 -33.03
C LYS A 66 4.75 3.73 -33.91
N LEU A 67 3.61 4.07 -33.31
CA LEU A 67 2.40 4.45 -34.04
C LEU A 67 2.64 5.70 -34.91
N GLU A 68 3.37 6.70 -34.41
CA GLU A 68 3.72 7.89 -35.20
C GLU A 68 4.56 7.58 -36.46
N LYS A 69 5.30 6.46 -36.47
CA LYS A 69 6.10 6.01 -37.63
C LYS A 69 5.29 5.23 -38.65
N VAL A 70 4.04 4.86 -38.35
CA VAL A 70 3.18 4.14 -39.30
C VAL A 70 2.74 5.11 -40.40
N GLU A 71 2.96 4.70 -41.65
CA GLU A 71 2.67 5.53 -42.82
C GLU A 71 1.17 5.61 -43.11
N TYR A 72 0.46 4.48 -42.96
CA TYR A 72 -0.99 4.41 -43.07
C TYR A 72 -1.57 3.38 -42.09
N PRO A 73 -2.56 3.74 -41.26
CA PRO A 73 -3.12 5.07 -41.07
C PRO A 73 -2.14 6.00 -40.32
N LYS A 74 -2.20 7.31 -40.59
CA LYS A 74 -1.27 8.30 -40.00
C LYS A 74 -1.68 8.67 -38.58
N PHE A 75 -0.84 8.35 -37.60
CA PHE A 75 -1.09 8.67 -36.20
C PHE A 75 -0.48 10.02 -35.80
N LYS A 76 -1.26 10.83 -35.08
CA LYS A 76 -0.76 11.98 -34.32
C LYS A 76 -1.23 11.86 -32.87
N VAL A 77 -0.47 11.09 -32.09
CA VAL A 77 -0.87 10.64 -30.75
C VAL A 77 0.20 10.94 -29.70
N GLU A 78 -0.24 11.26 -28.49
CA GLU A 78 0.60 11.35 -27.29
C GLU A 78 0.35 10.13 -26.41
N GLN A 79 1.29 9.78 -25.53
CA GLN A 79 1.16 8.69 -24.55
C GLN A 79 -0.20 8.65 -23.83
N ARG A 80 -0.71 9.82 -23.38
CA ARG A 80 -2.01 9.90 -22.70
C ARG A 80 -3.16 9.51 -23.63
N SER A 81 -3.17 10.02 -24.86
CA SER A 81 -4.21 9.74 -25.85
C SER A 81 -4.31 8.25 -26.17
N VAL A 82 -3.17 7.57 -26.29
CA VAL A 82 -3.08 6.12 -26.54
C VAL A 82 -3.69 5.32 -25.38
N ARG A 83 -3.34 5.67 -24.13
CA ARG A 83 -3.88 5.01 -22.93
C ARG A 83 -5.39 5.22 -22.79
N ASP A 84 -5.84 6.47 -22.95
CA ASP A 84 -7.25 6.81 -22.84
C ASP A 84 -8.07 6.15 -23.94
N ARG A 85 -7.51 6.01 -25.15
CA ARG A 85 -8.14 5.27 -26.25
C ARG A 85 -8.32 3.80 -25.91
N LEU A 86 -7.29 3.10 -25.44
CA LEU A 86 -7.42 1.68 -25.09
C LEU A 86 -8.48 1.48 -24.00
N LYS A 87 -8.47 2.31 -22.96
CA LYS A 87 -9.47 2.27 -21.90
C LYS A 87 -10.89 2.45 -22.44
N LYS A 88 -11.07 3.32 -23.44
CA LYS A 88 -12.36 3.53 -24.09
C LYS A 88 -12.79 2.30 -24.90
N LEU A 89 -11.89 1.70 -25.68
CA LEU A 89 -12.16 0.52 -26.50
C LEU A 89 -12.59 -0.68 -25.64
N ILE A 90 -11.81 -1.02 -24.60
CA ILE A 90 -12.13 -2.11 -23.68
C ILE A 90 -13.50 -1.89 -23.01
N LYS A 91 -13.80 -0.66 -22.60
CA LYS A 91 -15.09 -0.31 -22.00
C LYS A 91 -16.24 -0.49 -22.99
N GLN A 92 -16.05 -0.13 -24.26
CA GLN A 92 -17.06 -0.28 -25.31
C GLN A 92 -17.29 -1.75 -25.65
N PHE A 93 -16.21 -2.52 -25.78
CA PHE A 93 -16.25 -3.97 -26.05
C PHE A 93 -17.03 -4.72 -24.96
N ARG A 94 -16.64 -4.56 -23.68
CA ARG A 94 -17.35 -5.20 -22.56
C ARG A 94 -18.82 -4.80 -22.46
N LYS A 95 -19.15 -3.57 -22.84
CA LYS A 95 -20.54 -3.12 -22.89
C LYS A 95 -21.31 -3.84 -24.00
N LYS A 96 -20.73 -3.92 -25.20
CA LYS A 96 -21.31 -4.63 -26.35
C LYS A 96 -21.58 -6.09 -26.01
N GLU A 97 -20.59 -6.82 -25.48
CA GLU A 97 -20.77 -8.23 -25.07
C GLU A 97 -21.89 -8.42 -24.03
N ASN A 98 -22.01 -7.50 -23.07
CA ASN A 98 -23.03 -7.60 -22.02
C ASN A 98 -24.44 -7.26 -22.56
N ASP A 99 -24.54 -6.28 -23.45
CA ASP A 99 -25.79 -5.93 -24.12
C ASP A 99 -26.25 -7.07 -25.05
N GLU A 100 -25.33 -7.70 -25.77
CA GLU A 100 -25.59 -8.88 -26.61
C GLU A 100 -26.07 -10.08 -25.78
N ARG A 101 -25.33 -10.46 -24.73
CA ARG A 101 -25.72 -11.54 -23.81
C ARG A 101 -27.12 -11.33 -23.22
N ARG A 102 -27.54 -10.07 -23.03
CA ARG A 102 -28.84 -9.71 -22.49
C ARG A 102 -29.96 -9.71 -23.53
N ALA A 103 -29.68 -9.29 -24.76
CA ALA A 103 -30.69 -9.07 -25.80
C ALA A 103 -30.95 -10.29 -26.70
N SER A 104 -29.89 -11.04 -27.02
CA SER A 104 -29.93 -12.16 -27.95
C SER A 104 -28.97 -13.22 -27.42
N GLY A 105 -29.47 -14.38 -27.01
CA GLY A 105 -28.64 -15.51 -26.57
C GLY A 105 -27.76 -16.12 -27.67
N ILE A 106 -27.50 -15.38 -28.75
CA ILE A 106 -26.76 -15.77 -29.95
C ILE A 106 -25.68 -14.71 -30.18
N SER A 107 -24.43 -15.16 -30.25
CA SER A 107 -23.24 -14.33 -30.43
C SER A 107 -23.16 -13.75 -31.87
N PRO A 108 -22.98 -12.44 -32.05
CA PRO A 108 -22.76 -11.83 -33.36
C PRO A 108 -21.42 -12.19 -34.00
N GLU A 109 -21.26 -11.86 -35.28
CA GLU A 109 -19.99 -11.99 -36.00
C GLU A 109 -18.87 -11.19 -35.30
N LEU A 110 -17.82 -11.88 -34.87
CA LEU A 110 -16.66 -11.28 -34.23
C LEU A 110 -15.84 -10.52 -35.26
N THR A 111 -15.70 -9.20 -35.06
CA THR A 111 -14.83 -8.38 -35.91
C THR A 111 -13.36 -8.59 -35.53
N GLU A 112 -12.41 -8.33 -36.44
CA GLU A 112 -10.97 -8.42 -36.15
C GLU A 112 -10.60 -7.60 -34.89
N LEU A 113 -11.17 -6.40 -34.75
CA LEU A 113 -10.97 -5.56 -33.59
C LEU A 113 -11.50 -6.19 -32.29
N ASP A 114 -12.64 -6.88 -32.35
CA ASP A 114 -13.20 -7.60 -31.20
C ASP A 114 -12.24 -8.71 -30.73
N THR A 115 -11.68 -9.51 -31.66
CA THR A 115 -10.67 -10.54 -31.34
C THR A 115 -9.41 -9.96 -30.70
N LEU A 116 -8.91 -8.84 -31.23
CA LEU A 116 -7.72 -8.18 -30.65
C LEU A 116 -8.02 -7.63 -29.24
N LEU A 117 -9.23 -7.12 -28.99
CA LEU A 117 -9.65 -6.61 -27.68
C LEU A 117 -9.88 -7.72 -26.66
N GLU A 118 -10.35 -8.88 -27.11
CA GLU A 118 -10.44 -10.10 -26.31
C GLU A 118 -9.04 -10.56 -25.88
N GLU A 119 -8.09 -10.72 -26.81
CA GLU A 119 -6.71 -11.09 -26.49
C GLU A 119 -6.04 -10.09 -25.52
N ILE A 120 -6.26 -8.79 -25.73
CA ILE A 120 -5.77 -7.74 -24.80
C ILE A 120 -6.36 -7.92 -23.40
N SER A 121 -7.64 -8.24 -23.31
CA SER A 121 -8.33 -8.45 -22.04
C SER A 121 -7.79 -9.69 -21.32
N GLU A 122 -7.62 -10.80 -22.04
CA GLU A 122 -7.04 -12.03 -21.51
C GLU A 122 -5.61 -11.82 -20.99
N LYS A 123 -4.76 -11.13 -21.77
CA LYS A 123 -3.40 -10.80 -21.33
C LYS A 123 -3.37 -9.88 -20.11
N GLU A 124 -4.33 -8.96 -20.01
CA GLU A 124 -4.46 -8.09 -18.84
C GLU A 124 -4.86 -8.90 -17.59
N GLU A 125 -5.82 -9.81 -17.71
CA GLU A 125 -6.27 -10.69 -16.61
C GLU A 125 -5.18 -11.68 -16.19
N ALA A 126 -4.46 -12.28 -17.14
CA ALA A 126 -3.31 -13.13 -16.85
C ALA A 126 -2.20 -12.36 -16.09
N SER A 127 -1.92 -11.12 -16.49
CA SER A 127 -0.98 -10.25 -15.78
C SER A 127 -1.45 -9.91 -14.35
N GLU A 128 -2.74 -9.66 -14.15
CA GLU A 128 -3.31 -9.39 -12.84
C GLU A 128 -3.29 -10.61 -11.92
N THR A 129 -3.65 -11.78 -12.44
CA THR A 129 -3.66 -13.04 -11.67
C THR A 129 -2.24 -13.42 -11.24
N LEU A 130 -1.25 -13.33 -12.13
CA LEU A 130 0.16 -13.54 -11.79
C LEU A 130 0.64 -12.54 -10.73
N ALA A 131 0.28 -11.26 -10.86
CA ALA A 131 0.66 -10.24 -9.87
C ALA A 131 0.01 -10.49 -8.51
N ALA A 132 -1.23 -10.98 -8.47
CA ALA A 132 -1.94 -11.33 -7.25
C ALA A 132 -1.29 -12.54 -6.56
N ASP A 133 -1.00 -13.61 -7.30
CA ASP A 133 -0.37 -14.82 -6.78
C ASP A 133 1.04 -14.52 -6.22
N MET A 134 1.84 -13.74 -6.94
CA MET A 134 3.15 -13.28 -6.43
C MET A 134 3.03 -12.44 -5.16
N GLY A 135 1.98 -11.60 -5.06
CA GLY A 135 1.70 -10.82 -3.86
C GLY A 135 1.28 -11.70 -2.67
N GLU A 136 0.45 -12.72 -2.91
CA GLU A 136 0.02 -13.67 -1.88
C GLU A 136 1.20 -14.53 -1.39
N ARG A 137 2.03 -15.01 -2.32
CA ARG A 137 3.23 -15.78 -2.00
C ARG A 137 4.22 -14.98 -1.14
N GLU A 138 4.45 -13.71 -1.47
CA GLU A 138 5.31 -12.84 -0.67
C GLU A 138 4.73 -12.62 0.72
N LYS A 139 3.41 -12.38 0.82
CA LYS A 139 2.73 -12.24 2.12
C LYS A 139 2.89 -13.49 2.98
N ARG A 140 2.69 -14.68 2.40
CA ARG A 140 2.86 -15.96 3.10
C ARG A 140 4.29 -16.11 3.61
N ARG A 141 5.30 -15.79 2.80
CA ARG A 141 6.70 -15.83 3.21
C ARG A 141 6.99 -14.91 4.39
N LEU A 142 6.46 -13.67 4.34
CA LEU A 142 6.62 -12.72 5.45
C LEU A 142 5.94 -13.21 6.74
N GLU A 143 4.78 -13.87 6.63
CA GLU A 143 4.09 -14.48 7.76
C GLU A 143 4.87 -15.67 8.33
N GLU A 144 5.42 -16.53 7.48
CA GLU A 144 6.29 -17.65 7.88
C GLU A 144 7.54 -17.16 8.61
N ASP A 145 8.25 -16.16 8.05
CA ASP A 145 9.43 -15.56 8.67
C ASP A 145 9.10 -14.93 10.03
N HIS A 146 7.95 -14.26 10.12
CA HIS A 146 7.48 -13.68 11.38
C HIS A 146 7.16 -14.75 12.42
N MET A 147 6.45 -15.83 12.05
CA MET A 147 6.17 -16.96 12.94
C MET A 147 7.45 -17.65 13.40
N ALA A 148 8.39 -17.91 12.50
CA ALA A 148 9.68 -18.51 12.83
C ALA A 148 10.48 -17.63 13.81
N GLY A 149 10.46 -16.31 13.62
CA GLY A 149 11.07 -15.37 14.56
C GLY A 149 10.41 -15.37 15.94
N GLN A 150 9.08 -15.45 16.00
CA GLN A 150 8.34 -15.56 17.26
C GLN A 150 8.62 -16.89 17.97
N GLU A 151 8.69 -18.00 17.23
CA GLU A 151 8.99 -19.32 17.77
C GLU A 151 10.41 -19.37 18.35
N MET A 152 11.40 -18.84 17.63
CA MET A 152 12.77 -18.73 18.12
C MET A 152 12.84 -17.93 19.43
N ARG A 153 12.11 -16.81 19.52
CA ARG A 153 12.01 -16.01 20.74
C ARG A 153 11.39 -16.81 21.90
N LYS A 154 10.29 -17.53 21.64
CA LYS A 154 9.62 -18.36 22.65
C LYS A 154 10.53 -19.48 23.15
N ARG A 155 11.24 -20.16 22.24
CA ARG A 155 12.18 -21.23 22.57
C ARG A 155 13.34 -20.72 23.42
N ALA A 156 13.92 -19.56 23.09
CA ALA A 156 14.96 -18.94 23.90
C ALA A 156 14.48 -18.61 25.33
N MET A 157 13.27 -18.07 25.47
CA MET A 157 12.67 -17.79 26.79
C MET A 157 12.43 -19.06 27.62
N GLN A 158 12.01 -20.15 26.99
CA GLN A 158 11.84 -21.45 27.65
C GLN A 158 13.18 -22.03 28.11
N THR A 159 14.21 -22.04 27.27
CA THR A 159 15.55 -22.52 27.64
C THR A 159 16.16 -21.72 28.78
N LEU A 160 15.97 -20.40 28.82
CA LEU A 160 16.39 -19.58 29.96
C LEU A 160 15.68 -19.99 31.25
N SER A 161 14.35 -20.23 31.19
CA SER A 161 13.56 -20.70 32.32
C SER A 161 14.00 -22.11 32.80
N GLU A 162 14.24 -23.04 31.88
CA GLU A 162 14.74 -24.38 32.22
C GLU A 162 16.12 -24.35 32.86
N THR A 163 16.99 -23.45 32.41
CA THR A 163 18.33 -23.28 33.00
C THR A 163 18.25 -22.66 34.39
N GLN A 164 17.32 -21.73 34.63
CA GLN A 164 16.98 -21.28 35.99
C GLN A 164 16.45 -22.42 36.87
N LYS A 165 15.56 -23.29 36.35
CA LYS A 165 15.01 -24.45 37.06
C LYS A 165 16.05 -25.53 37.38
N ARG A 166 17.08 -25.70 36.54
CA ARG A 166 18.21 -26.60 36.83
C ARG A 166 19.10 -26.05 37.94
N ASN A 167 19.38 -24.74 37.92
CA ASN A 167 20.16 -24.11 38.99
C ASN A 167 19.47 -24.17 40.36
N THR A 168 18.13 -24.08 40.42
CA THR A 168 17.41 -24.24 41.70
C THR A 168 17.35 -25.68 42.23
N LYS A 169 17.45 -26.69 41.36
CA LYS A 169 17.49 -28.11 41.80
C LYS A 169 18.89 -28.60 42.21
N ILE A 170 19.95 -28.03 41.63
CA ILE A 170 21.35 -28.38 41.98
C ILE A 170 21.75 -27.88 43.38
N ASP A 171 21.00 -26.90 43.92
CA ASP A 171 21.26 -26.28 45.23
C ASP A 171 20.88 -27.14 46.44
N GLN A 172 20.33 -28.35 46.24
CA GLN A 172 19.97 -29.25 47.34
C GLN A 172 21.01 -30.34 47.65
N ASP A 173 22.00 -30.64 46.79
CA ASP A 173 22.95 -31.73 47.08
C ASP A 173 24.35 -31.64 46.42
N SER A 174 24.92 -30.43 46.26
CA SER A 174 26.30 -30.30 45.76
C SER A 174 27.09 -29.18 46.47
N PRO A 175 28.44 -29.31 46.61
CA PRO A 175 29.22 -28.36 47.40
C PRO A 175 29.17 -26.97 46.74
N LYS A 176 28.67 -26.00 47.50
CA LYS A 176 28.47 -24.59 47.10
C LYS A 176 29.69 -24.08 46.32
N ARG A 177 29.53 -23.88 45.01
CA ARG A 177 30.49 -23.09 44.23
C ARG A 177 30.63 -21.74 44.90
N LYS A 178 31.87 -21.28 45.12
CA LYS A 178 32.15 -19.95 45.70
C LYS A 178 31.54 -18.87 44.80
N VAL A 179 30.35 -18.41 45.15
CA VAL A 179 29.73 -17.23 44.56
C VAL A 179 30.64 -16.05 44.89
N ARG A 180 31.17 -15.38 43.86
CA ARG A 180 31.88 -14.10 44.03
C ARG A 180 30.89 -13.12 44.67
N LYS A 181 31.09 -12.78 45.95
CA LYS A 181 30.36 -11.75 46.72
C LYS A 181 30.64 -10.35 46.14
N GLY A 182 30.24 -10.09 44.89
CA GLY A 182 30.42 -8.80 44.22
C GLY A 182 29.14 -8.24 43.59
N GLY A 183 28.07 -9.03 43.47
CA GLY A 183 26.83 -8.60 42.81
C GLY A 183 25.72 -8.09 43.73
N ASN A 184 25.80 -8.35 45.05
CA ASN A 184 24.65 -8.13 45.93
C ASN A 184 24.32 -6.64 46.12
N THR A 185 25.34 -5.78 46.21
CA THR A 185 25.17 -4.33 46.37
C THR A 185 24.64 -3.67 45.10
N ALA A 186 25.10 -4.11 43.92
CA ALA A 186 24.62 -3.60 42.64
C ALA A 186 23.17 -4.03 42.35
N LEU A 187 22.80 -5.26 42.67
CA LEU A 187 21.41 -5.74 42.52
C LEU A 187 20.45 -5.03 43.48
N ALA A 188 20.86 -4.79 44.73
CA ALA A 188 20.07 -4.01 45.69
C ALA A 188 19.85 -2.56 45.21
N PHE A 189 20.89 -1.92 44.67
CA PHE A 189 20.78 -0.58 44.10
C PHE A 189 19.83 -0.54 42.90
N LEU A 190 19.90 -1.52 42.01
CA LEU A 190 19.00 -1.60 40.85
C LEU A 190 17.54 -1.85 41.27
N ALA A 191 17.31 -2.69 42.29
CA ALA A 191 15.97 -2.93 42.84
C ALA A 191 15.40 -1.67 43.50
N GLU A 192 16.18 -1.00 44.35
CA GLU A 192 15.78 0.26 44.99
C GLU A 192 15.49 1.35 43.95
N LYS A 193 16.30 1.42 42.89
CA LYS A 193 16.07 2.37 41.79
C LYS A 193 14.78 2.06 41.04
N ALA A 194 14.50 0.79 40.75
CA ALA A 194 13.26 0.37 40.09
C ALA A 194 12.03 0.72 40.93
N GLU A 195 12.06 0.49 42.25
CA GLU A 195 10.98 0.89 43.15
C GLU A 195 10.79 2.41 43.23
N LYS A 196 11.87 3.19 43.18
CA LYS A 196 11.77 4.66 43.14
C LYS A 196 11.15 5.14 41.82
N GLU A 197 11.55 4.55 40.69
CA GLU A 197 10.97 4.90 39.38
C GLU A 197 9.49 4.54 39.28
N THR A 198 9.07 3.39 39.82
CA THR A 198 7.64 3.04 39.85
C THR A 198 6.83 3.98 40.75
N LYS A 199 7.33 4.30 41.95
CA LYS A 199 6.69 5.25 42.86
C LYS A 199 6.54 6.63 42.25
N LEU A 200 7.59 7.17 41.62
CA LEU A 200 7.55 8.46 40.92
C LEU A 200 6.55 8.45 39.76
N LYS A 201 6.45 7.33 39.03
CA LYS A 201 5.50 7.19 37.93
C LYS A 201 4.06 7.10 38.41
N GLU A 202 3.81 6.40 39.51
CA GLU A 202 2.50 6.35 40.16
C GLU A 202 2.07 7.74 40.67
N GLU A 203 2.97 8.47 41.31
CA GLU A 203 2.71 9.83 41.79
C GLU A 203 2.44 10.82 40.64
N SER A 204 3.24 10.75 39.56
CA SER A 204 2.99 11.54 38.35
C SER A 204 1.62 11.23 37.73
N ASN A 205 1.24 9.95 37.67
CA ASN A 205 -0.07 9.55 37.17
C ASN A 205 -1.21 10.00 38.09
N ARG A 206 -1.00 10.03 39.41
CA ARG A 206 -1.99 10.52 40.39
C ARG A 206 -2.24 12.02 40.19
N LEU A 207 -1.18 12.82 40.12
CA LEU A 207 -1.28 14.26 39.90
C LEU A 207 -1.94 14.61 38.56
N GLU A 208 -1.66 13.83 37.51
CA GLU A 208 -2.30 14.00 36.21
C GLU A 208 -3.81 13.71 36.27
N ARG A 209 -4.23 12.67 37.01
CA ARG A 209 -5.66 12.38 37.23
C ARG A 209 -6.36 13.50 38.00
N GLU A 210 -5.74 14.01 39.07
CA GLU A 210 -6.27 15.14 39.84
C GLU A 210 -6.42 16.39 38.97
N ARG A 211 -5.42 16.69 38.12
CA ARG A 211 -5.52 17.80 37.13
C ARG A 211 -6.69 17.61 36.18
N GLN A 212 -6.88 16.41 35.65
CA GLN A 212 -7.99 16.11 34.75
C GLN A 212 -9.35 16.19 35.44
N GLU A 213 -9.45 15.79 36.70
CA GLU A 213 -10.68 15.94 37.50
C GLU A 213 -11.02 17.39 37.76
N MET A 214 -10.03 18.20 38.16
CA MET A 214 -10.21 19.65 38.35
C MET A 214 -10.59 20.36 37.03
N GLU A 215 -10.04 19.94 35.89
CA GLU A 215 -10.39 20.47 34.57
C GLU A 215 -11.83 20.10 34.20
N LYS A 216 -12.24 18.85 34.46
CA LYS A 216 -13.63 18.39 34.24
C LYS A 216 -14.60 19.13 35.14
N GLU A 217 -14.28 19.32 36.42
CA GLU A 217 -15.12 20.05 37.37
C GLU A 217 -15.29 21.52 36.97
N LYS A 218 -14.20 22.16 36.51
CA LYS A 218 -14.28 23.51 35.93
C LYS A 218 -15.16 23.54 34.69
N GLN A 219 -15.04 22.55 33.79
CA GLN A 219 -15.88 22.44 32.59
C GLN A 219 -17.35 22.17 32.92
N THR A 220 -17.65 21.32 33.91
CA THR A 220 -19.03 21.06 34.36
C THR A 220 -19.63 22.29 35.04
N ASN A 221 -18.86 23.02 35.85
CA ASN A 221 -19.31 24.26 36.47
C ASN A 221 -19.53 25.38 35.43
N LEU A 222 -18.67 25.47 34.41
CA LEU A 222 -18.88 26.36 33.26
C LEU A 222 -20.13 25.98 32.45
N CYS A 223 -20.40 24.68 32.27
CA CYS A 223 -21.59 24.18 31.58
C CYS A 223 -22.88 24.45 32.37
N ASN A 224 -22.87 24.20 33.68
CA ASN A 224 -24.01 24.43 34.57
C ASN A 224 -24.34 25.92 34.67
N ASN A 225 -23.33 26.79 34.84
CA ASN A 225 -23.54 28.24 34.86
C ASN A 225 -24.05 28.80 33.52
N ARG A 226 -23.71 28.17 32.39
CA ARG A 226 -24.26 28.54 31.07
C ARG A 226 -25.72 28.11 30.89
N MET A 227 -26.21 27.15 31.67
CA MET A 227 -27.60 26.64 31.61
C MET A 227 -28.55 27.41 32.52
N THR A 228 -28.04 28.17 33.48
CA THR A 228 -28.79 29.00 34.45
C THR A 228 -28.90 30.48 34.05
N CYS A 229 -28.47 30.86 32.83
CA CYS A 229 -28.63 32.20 32.25
C CYS A 229 -29.64 32.19 31.11
#